data_AF-A0A7L3KMT6-F1
#
_entry.id   AF-A0A7L3KMT6-F1
#
_cell.length_a   1.000
_cell.length_b   1.000
_cell.length_c   1.000
_cell.angle_alpha   90.00
_cell.angle_beta   90.00
_cell.angle_gamma   90.00
#
_symmetry.space_group_name_H-M   'P 1'
#
loop_
_entity.id
_entity.type
_entity.pdbx_description
1 polymer ?
#
loop_
_entity_poly.entity_id
_entity_poly.type
_entity_poly.pdbx_seq_one_letter_code
_entity_poly.pdbx_strand_id
1 'polypeptide(L)'
;VKKNGLLLCNLWPVIILLRSAVPALFPGVFMQSVINTWVKSSNSAILQNRTVKEILWGYTDPFLNSVPFPGVNPVVGVFYPYNGTSDGPYNVYTGTKDITKTAIIESYKNKSMTFILSYRTLSYWPGYCDMVNGTDGASFPPFVKKNQVLRFFSSDICR
;
A
#
# COMPACT_ATOMS: atom_id res chain seq x y z
N VAL A 1 0.25 27.94 -6.60
CA VAL A 1 1.65 27.47 -6.75
C VAL A 1 1.71 26.45 -7.88
N LYS A 2 2.08 26.87 -9.10
CA LYS A 2 2.40 25.95 -10.20
C LYS A 2 3.77 25.35 -9.91
N LYS A 3 3.83 24.11 -9.41
CA LYS A 3 5.10 23.37 -9.32
C LYS A 3 5.43 22.77 -10.70
N ASN A 4 5.93 23.61 -11.60
CA ASN A 4 6.61 23.17 -12.82
C ASN A 4 8.12 23.25 -12.57
N GLY A 5 8.77 22.10 -12.43
CA GLY A 5 10.22 22.01 -12.33
C GLY A 5 10.65 20.92 -11.34
N LEU A 6 11.38 19.91 -11.83
CA LEU A 6 11.98 18.79 -11.10
C LEU A 6 11.02 17.73 -10.50
N LEU A 7 10.27 17.05 -11.37
CA LEU A 7 9.85 15.65 -11.12
C LEU A 7 10.45 14.68 -12.16
N LEU A 8 11.44 15.14 -12.92
CA LEU A 8 12.14 14.40 -13.97
C LEU A 8 13.29 13.51 -13.47
N CYS A 9 13.58 13.49 -12.16
CA CYS A 9 14.61 12.60 -11.63
C CYS A 9 14.03 11.20 -11.40
N ASN A 10 14.20 10.35 -12.42
CA ASN A 10 14.18 8.88 -12.33
C ASN A 10 12.84 8.21 -11.94
N LEU A 11 11.79 8.43 -12.74
CA LEU A 11 10.56 7.61 -12.69
C LEU A 11 10.66 6.30 -13.50
N TRP A 12 11.78 6.07 -14.18
CA TRP A 12 12.06 4.82 -14.92
C TRP A 12 11.92 3.52 -14.10
N PRO A 13 12.26 3.44 -12.79
CA PRO A 13 12.16 2.20 -12.02
C PRO A 13 10.72 1.78 -11.69
N VAL A 14 9.77 2.73 -11.68
CA VAL A 14 8.42 2.50 -11.12
C VAL A 14 7.59 1.55 -11.98
N ILE A 15 7.80 1.56 -13.29
CA ILE A 15 7.02 0.77 -14.25
C ILE A 15 7.42 -0.71 -14.23
N ILE A 16 8.66 -1.00 -13.82
CA ILE A 16 9.18 -2.37 -13.67
C ILE A 16 8.37 -3.15 -12.62
N LEU A 17 8.01 -2.48 -11.52
CA LEU A 17 7.32 -3.09 -10.38
C LEU A 17 5.88 -3.53 -10.73
N LEU A 18 5.18 -2.73 -11.54
CA LEU A 18 3.77 -2.98 -11.88
C LEU A 18 3.58 -4.24 -12.73
N ARG A 19 4.52 -4.51 -13.65
CA ARG A 19 4.46 -5.71 -14.49
C ARG A 19 4.85 -6.98 -13.74
N SER A 20 5.75 -6.88 -12.76
CA SER A 20 6.17 -8.01 -11.91
C SER A 20 5.10 -8.49 -10.93
N ALA A 21 4.04 -7.71 -10.72
CA ALA A 21 2.94 -8.09 -9.82
C ALA A 21 2.02 -9.16 -10.44
N VAL A 22 1.90 -9.26 -11.77
CA VAL A 22 0.99 -10.21 -12.43
C VAL A 22 1.38 -11.67 -12.13
N PRO A 23 2.65 -12.09 -12.24
CA PRO A 23 3.08 -13.41 -11.78
C PRO A 23 2.76 -13.67 -10.30
N ALA A 24 2.86 -12.66 -9.43
CA ALA A 24 2.58 -12.83 -8.00
C ALA A 24 1.11 -13.12 -7.70
N LEU A 25 0.18 -12.63 -8.54
CA LEU A 25 -1.26 -12.89 -8.42
C LEU A 25 -1.65 -14.31 -8.87
N PHE A 26 -0.86 -14.93 -9.74
CA PHE A 26 -1.14 -16.26 -10.30
C PHE A 26 0.05 -17.22 -10.07
N PRO A 27 0.19 -17.81 -8.86
CA PRO A 27 1.34 -18.65 -8.52
C PRO A 27 1.35 -20.02 -9.24
N GLY A 28 0.27 -20.41 -9.94
CA GLY A 28 0.17 -21.69 -10.63
C GLY A 28 1.21 -21.83 -11.76
N VAL A 29 1.97 -22.92 -11.76
CA VAL A 29 3.06 -23.20 -12.74
C VAL A 29 2.62 -23.09 -14.20
N PHE A 30 1.40 -23.51 -14.53
CA PHE A 30 0.85 -23.36 -15.87
C PHE A 30 0.63 -21.88 -16.24
N MET A 31 0.01 -21.11 -15.34
CA MET A 31 -0.26 -19.69 -15.55
C MET A 31 1.04 -18.87 -15.64
N GLN A 32 2.06 -19.22 -14.85
CA GLN A 32 3.40 -18.63 -14.96
C GLN A 32 4.01 -18.81 -16.35
N SER A 33 3.88 -20.01 -16.93
CA SER A 33 4.38 -20.29 -18.28
C SER A 33 3.66 -19.48 -19.36
N VAL A 34 2.32 -19.38 -19.25
CA VAL A 34 1.51 -18.54 -20.13
C VAL A 34 1.92 -17.07 -19.99
N ILE A 35 1.95 -16.52 -18.78
CA ILE A 35 2.33 -15.13 -18.52
C ILE A 35 3.74 -14.83 -19.08
N ASN A 36 4.72 -15.70 -18.86
CA ASN A 36 6.08 -15.50 -19.36
C ASN A 36 6.14 -15.48 -20.89
N THR A 37 5.36 -16.34 -21.55
CA THR A 37 5.25 -16.37 -23.02
C THR A 37 4.64 -15.09 -23.56
N TRP A 38 3.60 -14.58 -22.91
CA TRP A 38 2.93 -13.33 -23.28
C TRP A 38 3.81 -12.10 -23.03
N VAL A 39 4.53 -12.06 -21.91
CA VAL A 39 5.51 -11.01 -21.60
C VAL A 39 6.59 -10.94 -22.69
N LYS A 40 7.11 -12.10 -23.12
CA LYS A 40 8.10 -12.19 -24.21
C LYS A 40 7.50 -11.77 -25.55
N SER A 41 6.26 -12.16 -25.86
CA SER A 41 5.57 -11.84 -27.12
C SER A 41 5.24 -10.36 -27.26
N SER A 42 4.90 -9.69 -26.16
CA SER A 42 4.43 -8.29 -26.16
C SER A 42 5.44 -7.22 -26.61
N ASN A 43 6.70 -7.58 -26.85
CA ASN A 43 7.83 -6.69 -27.22
C ASN A 43 7.89 -5.37 -26.42
N SER A 44 7.38 -5.37 -25.19
CA SER A 44 7.27 -4.16 -24.38
C SER A 44 8.58 -3.89 -23.67
N ALA A 45 9.08 -2.66 -23.78
CA ALA A 45 10.27 -2.22 -23.05
C ALA A 45 10.01 -2.25 -21.54
N ILE A 46 11.00 -2.75 -20.78
CA ILE A 46 10.99 -2.75 -19.30
C ILE A 46 10.92 -1.31 -18.77
N LEU A 47 11.50 -0.38 -19.52
CA LEU A 47 11.49 1.04 -19.27
C LEU A 47 10.49 1.72 -20.21
N GLN A 48 9.47 2.38 -19.67
CA GLN A 48 8.53 3.18 -20.46
C GLN A 48 8.69 4.68 -20.13
N ASN A 49 8.37 5.53 -21.10
CA ASN A 49 8.26 6.97 -20.90
C ASN A 49 6.78 7.32 -20.70
N ARG A 50 6.45 7.88 -19.53
CA ARG A 50 5.08 8.25 -19.13
C ARG A 50 5.10 9.57 -18.38
N THR A 51 3.98 10.27 -18.41
CA THR A 51 3.82 11.51 -17.64
C THR A 51 3.69 11.22 -16.15
N VAL A 52 4.02 12.20 -15.31
CA VAL A 52 3.87 12.11 -13.85
C VAL A 52 2.42 11.79 -13.46
N LYS A 53 1.45 12.35 -14.18
CA LYS A 53 0.02 12.12 -13.92
C LYS A 53 -0.35 10.65 -14.11
N GLU A 54 0.12 10.04 -15.19
CA GLU A 54 -0.14 8.63 -15.50
C GLU A 54 0.49 7.70 -14.47
N ILE A 55 1.74 7.95 -14.07
CA ILE A 55 2.45 7.07 -13.12
C ILE A 55 1.83 7.15 -11.73
N LEU A 56 1.46 8.35 -11.26
CA LEU A 56 0.90 8.51 -9.91
C LEU A 56 -0.55 8.04 -9.82
N TRP A 57 -1.39 8.44 -10.76
CA TRP A 57 -2.85 8.33 -10.62
C TRP A 57 -3.49 7.23 -11.46
N GLY A 58 -2.75 6.63 -12.39
CA GLY A 58 -3.26 5.55 -13.22
C GLY A 58 -3.10 5.82 -14.71
N TYR A 59 -2.70 4.78 -15.45
CA TYR A 59 -2.90 4.67 -16.89
C TYR A 59 -3.32 3.25 -17.25
N THR A 60 -4.03 3.10 -18.37
CA THR A 60 -4.36 1.77 -18.91
C THR A 60 -3.15 1.19 -19.61
N ASP A 61 -2.59 0.11 -19.07
CA ASP A 61 -1.45 -0.57 -19.67
C ASP A 61 -1.92 -1.45 -20.83
N PRO A 62 -1.36 -1.28 -22.05
CA PRO A 62 -1.82 -2.02 -23.23
C PRO A 62 -1.53 -3.52 -23.12
N PHE A 63 -0.47 -3.91 -22.39
CA PHE A 63 -0.19 -5.30 -22.14
C PHE A 63 -1.23 -5.90 -21.18
N LEU A 64 -1.51 -5.27 -20.03
CA LEU A 64 -2.53 -5.76 -19.09
C LEU A 64 -3.95 -5.76 -19.68
N ASN A 65 -4.28 -4.80 -20.54
CA ASN A 65 -5.57 -4.76 -21.23
C ASN A 65 -5.77 -5.94 -22.21
N SER A 66 -4.68 -6.53 -22.71
CA SER A 66 -4.73 -7.70 -23.60
C SER A 66 -4.84 -9.04 -22.85
N VAL A 67 -4.73 -9.02 -21.52
CA VAL A 67 -4.73 -10.23 -20.68
C VAL A 67 -6.18 -10.68 -20.42
N PRO A 68 -6.61 -11.85 -20.91
CA PRO A 68 -8.00 -12.30 -20.81
C PRO A 68 -8.29 -13.01 -19.48
N PHE A 69 -7.66 -12.60 -18.38
CA PHE A 69 -7.85 -13.23 -17.06
C PHE A 69 -8.81 -12.42 -16.18
N PRO A 70 -9.85 -13.05 -15.62
CA PRO A 70 -10.73 -12.38 -14.68
C PRO A 70 -9.96 -11.98 -13.41
N GLY A 71 -10.13 -10.73 -12.97
CA GLY A 71 -9.50 -10.18 -11.76
C GLY A 71 -8.25 -9.33 -11.99
N VAL A 72 -7.77 -9.19 -13.23
CA VAL A 72 -6.68 -8.24 -13.55
C VAL A 72 -7.29 -6.89 -13.92
N ASN A 73 -6.98 -5.85 -13.16
CA ASN A 73 -7.32 -4.48 -13.54
C ASN A 73 -6.28 -3.96 -14.54
N PRO A 74 -6.68 -3.49 -15.74
CA PRO A 74 -5.74 -2.99 -16.74
C PRO A 74 -5.16 -1.61 -16.38
N VAL A 75 -5.68 -0.94 -15.35
CA VAL A 75 -5.19 0.36 -14.88
C VAL A 75 -4.11 0.18 -13.83
N VAL A 76 -2.97 0.84 -14.04
CA VAL A 76 -1.81 0.79 -13.14
C VAL A 76 -1.36 2.19 -12.74
N GLY A 77 -1.06 2.37 -11.46
CA GLY A 77 -0.54 3.60 -10.90
C GLY A 77 -0.09 3.41 -9.45
N VAL A 78 0.82 4.25 -8.97
CA VAL A 78 1.38 4.15 -7.60
C VAL A 78 0.31 4.39 -6.55
N PHE A 79 -0.55 5.38 -6.76
CA PHE A 79 -1.65 5.75 -5.88
C PHE A 79 -2.98 5.46 -6.57
N TYR A 80 -3.09 4.36 -7.33
CA TYR A 80 -4.36 3.95 -7.91
C TYR A 80 -4.95 2.78 -7.12
N PRO A 81 -6.22 2.85 -6.67
CA PRO A 81 -7.12 4.01 -6.61
C PRO A 81 -6.97 4.80 -5.29
N TYR A 82 -6.72 6.11 -5.35
CA TYR A 82 -6.59 6.95 -4.15
C TYR A 82 -7.68 8.03 -4.02
N ASN A 83 -8.13 8.60 -5.13
CA ASN A 83 -9.17 9.64 -5.07
C ASN A 83 -10.52 9.02 -4.75
N GLY A 84 -11.13 9.46 -3.65
CA GLY A 84 -12.45 8.99 -3.21
C GLY A 84 -12.41 7.64 -2.48
N THR A 85 -11.22 7.09 -2.21
CA THR A 85 -11.05 5.95 -1.32
C THR A 85 -10.77 6.42 0.10
N SER A 86 -11.13 5.60 1.07
CA SER A 86 -10.84 5.83 2.48
C SER A 86 -10.04 4.64 3.00
N ASP A 87 -8.88 4.91 3.58
CA ASP A 87 -8.14 3.88 4.24
C ASP A 87 -8.67 3.75 5.68
N GLY A 88 -9.46 2.72 5.95
CA GLY A 88 -10.16 2.61 7.21
C GLY A 88 -11.31 1.61 7.18
N PRO A 89 -12.11 1.52 8.25
CA PRO A 89 -12.20 2.46 9.38
C PRO A 89 -11.07 2.34 10.42
N TYR A 90 -10.76 3.46 11.09
CA TYR A 90 -9.90 3.52 12.29
C TYR A 90 -10.74 3.78 13.54
N ASN A 91 -10.55 2.95 14.57
CA ASN A 91 -11.02 3.26 15.91
C ASN A 91 -9.83 3.75 16.71
N VAL A 92 -9.94 4.90 17.37
CA VAL A 92 -8.87 5.55 18.13
C VAL A 92 -9.36 5.95 19.52
N TYR A 93 -8.49 5.90 20.52
CA TYR A 93 -8.85 6.33 21.87
C TYR A 93 -8.91 7.86 21.96
N THR A 94 -10.01 8.37 22.51
CA THR A 94 -10.23 9.81 22.72
C THR A 94 -9.49 10.38 23.93
N GLY A 95 -9.03 9.53 24.85
CA GLY A 95 -8.33 9.95 26.06
C GLY A 95 -9.22 10.37 27.24
N THR A 96 -10.56 10.27 27.12
CA THR A 96 -11.49 10.72 28.17
C THR A 96 -11.34 9.98 29.50
N LYS A 97 -11.04 8.68 29.46
CA LYS A 97 -10.79 7.85 30.66
C LYS A 97 -9.33 7.88 31.09
N ASP A 98 -8.42 7.98 30.12
CA ASP A 98 -6.97 7.93 30.34
C ASP A 98 -6.29 8.75 29.26
N ILE A 99 -5.78 9.92 29.65
CA ILE A 99 -5.12 10.86 28.75
C ILE A 99 -3.84 10.27 28.14
N THR A 100 -3.22 9.28 28.77
CA THR A 100 -1.99 8.64 28.27
C THR A 100 -2.25 7.77 27.05
N LYS A 101 -3.51 7.43 26.75
CA LYS A 101 -3.91 6.64 25.58
C LYS A 101 -4.48 7.46 24.43
N THR A 102 -4.54 8.78 24.57
CA THR A 102 -5.10 9.67 23.55
C THR A 102 -4.45 9.44 22.19
N ALA A 103 -5.27 9.38 21.14
CA ALA A 103 -4.87 9.15 19.74
C ALA A 103 -4.20 7.80 19.44
N ILE A 104 -4.07 6.90 20.42
CA ILE A 104 -3.61 5.53 20.16
C ILE A 104 -4.71 4.81 19.40
N ILE A 105 -4.34 4.18 18.28
CA ILE A 105 -5.24 3.37 17.47
C ILE A 105 -5.71 2.21 18.35
N GLU A 106 -6.99 1.90 18.34
CA GLU A 106 -7.61 0.74 18.99
C GLU A 106 -7.77 -0.42 18.01
N SER A 107 -8.24 -0.13 16.81
CA SER A 107 -8.40 -1.12 15.74
C SER A 107 -8.39 -0.45 14.38
N TYR A 108 -8.00 -1.22 13.36
CA TYR A 108 -7.96 -0.78 11.98
C TYR A 108 -8.72 -1.80 11.12
N LYS A 109 -9.57 -1.32 10.21
CA LYS A 109 -10.42 -2.12 9.30
C LYS A 109 -11.30 -3.15 10.03
N ASN A 110 -11.82 -2.77 11.20
CA ASN A 110 -12.60 -3.65 12.09
C ASN A 110 -11.90 -4.97 12.48
N LYS A 111 -10.60 -5.09 12.22
CA LYS A 111 -9.74 -6.13 12.81
C LYS A 111 -9.41 -5.71 14.24
N SER A 112 -10.43 -5.68 15.08
CA SER A 112 -10.30 -5.52 16.52
C SER A 112 -10.18 -6.90 17.16
N MET A 113 -9.10 -7.13 17.89
CA MET A 113 -8.95 -8.15 18.95
C MET A 113 -9.93 -9.33 18.87
N THR A 114 -9.83 -10.17 17.85
CA THR A 114 -10.60 -11.42 17.82
C THR A 114 -10.04 -12.36 18.89
N PHE A 115 -10.95 -12.85 19.73
CA PHE A 115 -10.78 -13.37 21.08
C PHE A 115 -9.90 -14.64 21.27
N ILE A 116 -8.99 -14.98 20.36
CA ILE A 116 -8.07 -16.11 20.55
C ILE A 116 -6.59 -15.73 20.38
N LEU A 117 -6.25 -14.56 19.82
CA LEU A 117 -4.86 -14.05 19.83
C LEU A 117 -4.86 -12.53 20.04
N SER A 118 -4.31 -12.10 21.17
CA SER A 118 -4.29 -10.72 21.70
C SER A 118 -3.40 -9.74 20.92
N TYR A 119 -3.44 -9.75 19.58
CA TYR A 119 -2.61 -8.88 18.73
C TYR A 119 -3.43 -8.30 17.57
N ARG A 120 -3.28 -7.00 17.30
CA ARG A 120 -3.89 -6.32 16.14
C ARG A 120 -3.12 -6.69 14.88
N THR A 121 -3.49 -7.80 14.26
CA THR A 121 -2.75 -8.40 13.15
C THR A 121 -3.28 -7.93 11.80
N LEU A 122 -2.42 -7.33 10.99
CA LEU A 122 -2.72 -6.91 9.62
C LEU A 122 -2.81 -8.10 8.65
N SER A 123 -2.21 -9.24 9.03
CA SER A 123 -2.01 -10.47 8.25
C SER A 123 -0.95 -10.35 7.15
N TYR A 124 -0.06 -9.36 7.22
CA TYR A 124 1.03 -9.17 6.25
C TYR A 124 2.33 -9.80 6.72
N TRP A 125 2.60 -9.76 8.03
CA TRP A 125 3.87 -10.18 8.61
C TRP A 125 3.69 -11.30 9.63
N PRO A 126 4.70 -12.16 9.83
CA PRO A 126 4.66 -13.14 10.91
C PRO A 126 4.98 -12.50 12.27
N GLY A 127 4.25 -12.91 13.31
CA GLY A 127 4.56 -12.57 14.71
C GLY A 127 4.36 -11.10 15.06
N TYR A 128 5.28 -10.53 15.85
CA TYR A 128 5.18 -9.18 16.39
C TYR A 128 5.23 -8.07 15.33
N CYS A 129 5.77 -8.36 14.14
CA CYS A 129 5.87 -7.42 13.02
C CYS A 129 4.49 -7.02 12.45
N ASP A 130 3.45 -7.78 12.77
CA ASP A 130 2.10 -7.58 12.26
C ASP A 130 1.24 -6.68 13.17
N MET A 131 1.80 -6.25 14.30
CA MET A 131 1.09 -5.52 15.34
C MET A 131 0.92 -4.03 14.99
N VAL A 132 -0.33 -3.56 14.99
CA VAL A 132 -0.67 -2.12 14.91
C VAL A 132 -0.44 -1.45 16.26
N ASN A 133 0.69 -0.76 16.41
CA ASN A 133 1.10 -0.11 17.66
C ASN A 133 1.19 1.41 17.54
N GLY A 134 0.68 2.11 18.55
CA GLY A 134 0.81 3.56 18.67
C GLY A 134 -0.30 4.35 17.99
N THR A 135 0.03 5.56 17.55
CA THR A 135 -0.91 6.51 16.93
C THR A 135 -0.83 6.45 15.40
N ASP A 136 -1.55 7.32 14.71
CA ASP A 136 -1.47 7.56 13.26
C ASP A 136 -0.27 8.47 12.86
N GLY A 137 0.54 8.90 13.83
CA GLY A 137 1.67 9.80 13.62
C GLY A 137 1.30 11.28 13.49
N ALA A 138 0.00 11.64 13.45
CA ALA A 138 -0.44 13.03 13.43
C ALA A 138 -0.40 13.66 14.84
N SER A 139 -0.66 12.85 15.87
CA SER A 139 -0.63 13.28 17.26
C SER A 139 -0.13 12.17 18.18
N PHE A 140 0.31 12.55 19.38
CA PHE A 140 0.80 11.63 20.42
C PHE A 140 0.19 11.98 21.77
N PRO A 141 0.16 11.03 22.73
CA PRO A 141 -0.22 11.33 24.10
C PRO A 141 0.60 12.48 24.70
N PRO A 142 0.00 13.31 25.57
CA PRO A 142 0.69 14.45 26.16
C PRO A 142 1.82 14.03 27.11
N PHE A 143 2.68 14.99 27.47
CA PHE A 143 3.83 14.82 28.38
C PHE A 143 4.90 13.85 27.87
N VAL A 144 5.17 13.89 26.57
CA VAL A 144 6.23 13.10 25.92
C VAL A 144 7.59 13.41 26.56
N LYS A 145 8.32 12.35 26.93
CA LYS A 145 9.68 12.45 27.49
C LYS A 145 10.74 12.27 26.41
N LYS A 146 11.91 12.87 26.58
CA LYS A 146 13.05 12.75 25.63
C LYS A 146 13.55 11.31 25.46
N ASN A 147 13.37 10.45 26.46
CA ASN A 147 13.78 9.05 26.44
C ASN A 147 12.65 8.09 26.00
N GLN A 148 11.50 8.61 25.59
CA GLN A 148 10.35 7.80 25.22
C GLN A 148 10.38 7.42 23.75
N VAL A 149 10.18 6.13 23.46
CA VAL A 149 10.00 5.64 22.08
C VAL A 149 8.56 5.88 21.66
N LEU A 150 8.38 6.77 20.68
CA LEU A 150 7.08 7.03 20.06
C LEU A 150 6.84 5.99 18.96
N ARG A 151 5.74 5.25 19.08
CA ARG A 151 5.29 4.30 18.06
C ARG A 151 4.12 4.90 17.31
N PHE A 152 4.07 4.65 16.02
CA PHE A 152 2.95 4.99 15.15
C PHE A 152 2.82 3.91 14.07
N PHE A 153 1.62 3.80 13.53
CA PHE A 153 1.27 2.89 12.44
C PHE A 153 1.04 3.70 11.17
N SER A 154 1.60 3.25 10.05
CA SER A 154 1.36 3.84 8.74
C SER A 154 0.86 2.75 7.80
N SER A 155 -0.39 2.90 7.37
CA SER A 155 -1.03 1.95 6.47
C SER A 155 -0.40 1.93 5.08
N ASP A 156 0.17 3.04 4.61
CA ASP A 156 0.87 3.14 3.33
C ASP A 156 2.08 2.19 3.23
N ILE A 157 2.71 1.85 4.36
CA ILE A 157 3.84 0.91 4.44
C ILE A 157 3.45 -0.44 5.04
N CYS A 158 2.16 -0.65 5.34
CA CYS A 158 1.62 -1.88 5.93
C CYS A 158 2.30 -2.30 7.25
N ARG A 159 2.73 -1.34 8.10
CA ARG A 159 3.36 -1.62 9.41
C ARG A 159 3.38 -0.43 10.38
#